data_AF-A0A1X6MXZ3-F1
#
_entry.id   AF-A0A1X6MXZ3-F1
#
_cell.length_a   1.000
_cell.length_b   1.000
_cell.length_c   1.000
_cell.angle_alpha   90.00
_cell.angle_beta   90.00
_cell.angle_gamma   90.00
#
_symmetry.space_group_name_H-M   'P 1'
#
loop_
_entity.id
_entity.type
_entity.pdbx_description
1 polymer ?
#
loop_
_entity_poly.entity_id
_entity_poly.type
_entity_poly.pdbx_seq_one_letter_code
_entity_poly.pdbx_strand_id
1 'polypeptide(L)'
;MPQLKDHLLSRLLDLPYDGEEHTFSDAESNTVTIIGGKIYKHKNFRINYTTYDLRRSQDCVNPRSEAPDIMVLAHEDSDHPYWYTRVLGVFHANICHSGLRSRDPSPQHIEFLFIRWFGRDLTTRTGWNARRLPRIGFIDADEPGAFAFLDPRHVVRAIHTIPAFAHGRTDEYLRPSIARHPRECDEDCVTS
;
A
#
# COMPACT_ATOMS: atom_id res chain seq x y z
N MET A 1 4.32 15.87 6.66
CA MET A 1 4.13 14.43 6.34
C MET A 1 5.16 13.61 7.12
N PRO A 2 4.95 13.42 8.44
CA PRO A 2 5.86 12.63 9.28
C PRO A 2 5.94 11.16 8.81
N GLN A 3 4.80 10.53 8.53
CA GLN A 3 4.69 9.14 8.04
C GLN A 3 5.61 8.82 6.84
N LEU A 4 5.72 9.73 5.86
CA LEU A 4 6.63 9.51 4.72
C LEU A 4 8.09 9.47 5.17
N LYS A 5 8.51 10.39 6.04
CA LYS A 5 9.90 10.41 6.52
C LYS A 5 10.20 9.18 7.37
N ASP A 6 9.24 8.75 8.18
CA ASP A 6 9.37 7.55 9.01
C ASP A 6 9.50 6.30 8.15
N HIS A 7 8.66 6.16 7.12
CA HIS A 7 8.76 5.09 6.12
C HIS A 7 10.10 5.10 5.36
N LEU A 8 10.60 6.28 4.98
CA LEU A 8 11.89 6.38 4.29
C LEU A 8 13.05 6.05 5.25
N LEU A 9 12.96 6.48 6.52
CA LEU A 9 13.98 6.22 7.52
C LEU A 9 14.06 4.74 7.88
N SER A 10 12.93 4.05 8.07
CA SER A 10 12.92 2.61 8.33
C SER A 10 13.61 1.82 7.21
N ARG A 11 13.40 2.23 5.95
CA ARG A 11 14.05 1.63 4.78
C ARG A 11 15.54 1.93 4.71
N LEU A 12 15.95 3.17 4.99
CA LEU A 12 17.37 3.55 5.05
C LEU A 12 18.13 2.83 6.17
N LEU A 13 17.43 2.49 7.26
CA LEU A 13 17.95 1.72 8.38
C LEU A 13 17.83 0.20 8.16
N ASP A 14 17.20 -0.24 7.07
CA ASP A 14 16.96 -1.64 6.72
C ASP A 14 16.28 -2.41 7.87
N LEU A 15 15.25 -1.78 8.44
CA LEU A 15 14.43 -2.40 9.47
C LEU A 15 13.44 -3.38 8.82
N PRO A 16 13.20 -4.55 9.46
CA PRO A 16 12.24 -5.51 8.94
C PRO A 16 10.84 -4.90 8.92
N TYR A 17 10.04 -5.26 7.92
CA TYR A 17 8.62 -4.94 7.91
C TYR A 17 7.85 -6.12 8.51
N ASP A 18 7.20 -5.88 9.64
CA ASP A 18 6.40 -6.86 10.41
C ASP A 18 4.90 -6.59 10.31
N GLY A 19 4.48 -5.74 9.36
CA GLY A 19 3.09 -5.30 9.21
C GLY A 19 2.82 -3.95 9.88
N GLU A 20 3.65 -3.51 10.82
CA GLU A 20 3.48 -2.23 11.50
C GLU A 20 4.41 -1.13 10.95
N GLU A 21 3.92 0.11 10.96
CA GLU A 21 4.71 1.26 10.56
C GLU A 21 5.62 1.68 11.72
N HIS A 22 6.92 1.78 11.45
CA HIS A 22 7.89 2.20 12.45
C HIS A 22 7.70 3.69 12.75
N THR A 23 7.60 4.02 14.04
CA THR A 23 7.54 5.42 14.49
C THR A 23 8.92 5.87 14.96
N PHE A 24 9.27 7.10 14.58
CA PHE A 24 10.53 7.72 14.97
C PHE A 24 10.27 9.06 15.65
N SER A 25 11.24 9.52 16.43
CA SER A 25 11.18 10.86 16.98
C SER A 25 11.36 11.92 15.89
N ASP A 26 10.80 13.12 16.07
CA ASP A 26 10.97 14.24 15.13
C ASP A 26 12.46 14.53 14.84
N ALA A 27 13.32 14.39 15.86
CA ALA A 27 14.76 14.59 15.72
C ALA A 27 15.38 13.57 14.76
N GLU A 28 14.98 12.30 14.84
CA GLU A 28 15.44 11.24 13.94
C GLU A 28 14.88 11.42 12.53
N SER A 29 13.58 11.65 12.37
CA SER A 29 12.97 11.83 11.04
C SER A 29 13.49 13.07 10.33
N ASN A 30 13.91 14.11 11.07
CA ASN A 30 14.55 15.29 10.49
C ASN A 30 15.96 15.07 9.96
N THR A 31 16.60 13.94 10.27
CA THR A 31 17.87 13.54 9.63
C THR A 31 17.70 13.04 8.19
N VAL A 32 16.46 12.78 7.76
CA VAL A 32 16.12 12.39 6.39
C VAL A 32 15.83 13.63 5.56
N THR A 33 16.61 13.82 4.50
CA THR A 33 16.48 14.95 3.57
C THR A 33 16.12 14.48 2.18
N ILE A 34 15.01 15.00 1.65
CA ILE A 34 14.65 14.83 0.24
C ILE A 34 15.46 15.82 -0.59
N ILE A 35 16.32 15.32 -1.47
CA ILE A 35 17.23 16.15 -2.25
C ILE A 35 16.43 17.06 -3.18
N GLY A 36 16.66 18.36 -3.04
CA GLY A 36 15.95 19.40 -3.79
C GLY A 36 14.46 19.51 -3.48
N GLY A 37 13.95 18.81 -2.46
CA GLY A 37 12.53 18.80 -2.10
C GLY A 37 11.62 18.22 -3.19
N LYS A 38 12.17 17.38 -4.09
CA LYS A 38 11.44 16.84 -5.23
C LYS A 38 11.01 15.40 -5.01
N ILE A 39 9.72 15.16 -5.17
CA ILE A 39 9.12 13.83 -5.29
C ILE A 39 8.56 13.72 -6.70
N TYR A 40 8.90 12.63 -7.38
CA TYR A 40 8.48 12.40 -8.76
C TYR A 40 7.40 11.32 -8.78
N LYS A 41 6.32 11.56 -9.53
CA LYS A 41 5.22 10.61 -9.70
C LYS A 41 5.40 9.79 -10.96
N HIS A 42 5.25 8.48 -10.84
CA HIS A 42 5.31 7.54 -11.96
C HIS A 42 3.92 7.08 -12.40
N LYS A 43 3.82 6.63 -13.66
CA LYS A 43 2.56 6.14 -14.23
C LYS A 43 2.23 4.71 -13.80
N ASN A 44 3.24 3.88 -13.64
CA ASN A 44 3.08 2.47 -13.29
C ASN A 44 4.29 1.98 -12.50
N PHE A 45 4.14 0.84 -11.84
CA PHE A 45 5.25 0.05 -11.34
C PHE A 45 5.08 -1.41 -11.76
N ARG A 46 6.16 -2.18 -11.70
CA ARG A 46 6.22 -3.56 -12.16
C ARG A 46 6.61 -4.48 -11.02
N ILE A 47 5.92 -5.61 -10.91
CA ILE A 47 6.14 -6.63 -9.89
C ILE A 47 6.58 -7.90 -10.61
N ASN A 48 7.74 -8.45 -10.26
CA ASN A 48 8.18 -9.74 -10.77
C ASN A 48 7.82 -10.83 -9.77
N TYR A 49 7.21 -11.92 -10.23
CA TYR A 49 6.86 -13.06 -9.39
C TYR A 49 7.12 -14.36 -10.12
N THR A 50 7.28 -15.42 -9.34
CA THR A 50 7.42 -16.78 -9.85
C THR A 50 6.05 -17.44 -9.89
N THR A 51 5.65 -17.95 -11.05
CA THR A 51 4.42 -18.72 -11.23
C THR A 51 4.60 -20.16 -10.71
N TYR A 52 3.48 -20.87 -10.53
CA TYR A 52 3.47 -22.23 -10.00
C TYR A 52 4.33 -23.21 -10.83
N ASP A 53 4.40 -23.02 -12.15
CA ASP A 53 5.25 -23.79 -13.06
C ASP A 53 6.72 -23.33 -13.08
N LEU A 54 7.16 -22.61 -12.04
CA LEU A 54 8.53 -22.08 -11.84
C LEU A 54 8.99 -21.10 -12.93
N ARG A 55 8.05 -20.48 -13.65
CA ARG A 55 8.37 -19.43 -14.62
C ARG A 55 8.37 -18.06 -13.95
N ARG A 56 9.12 -17.12 -14.55
CA ARG A 56 9.04 -15.72 -14.15
C ARG A 56 7.93 -15.04 -14.94
N SER A 57 7.06 -14.35 -14.24
CA SER A 57 6.03 -13.48 -14.81
C SER A 57 6.16 -12.08 -14.21
N GLN A 58 5.48 -11.12 -14.82
CA GLN A 58 5.50 -9.74 -14.41
C GLN A 58 4.09 -9.16 -14.47
N ASP A 59 3.69 -8.52 -13.37
CA ASP A 59 2.48 -7.71 -13.33
C ASP A 59 2.87 -6.24 -13.46
N CYS A 60 2.02 -5.44 -14.11
CA CYS A 60 2.18 -4.00 -14.19
C CYS A 60 0.96 -3.34 -13.58
N VAL A 61 1.17 -2.57 -12.51
CA VAL A 61 0.10 -1.86 -11.81
C VAL A 61 0.15 -0.40 -12.20
N ASN A 62 -0.98 0.13 -12.65
CA ASN A 62 -1.14 1.52 -13.03
C ASN A 62 -2.17 2.17 -12.11
N PRO A 63 -1.81 3.09 -11.22
CA PRO A 63 -2.77 3.76 -10.32
C PRO A 63 -3.93 4.49 -11.02
N ARG A 64 -3.89 4.66 -12.34
CA ARG A 64 -4.97 5.23 -13.15
C ARG A 64 -5.90 4.17 -13.80
N SER A 65 -5.65 2.89 -13.56
CA SER A 65 -6.63 1.85 -13.91
C SER A 65 -7.74 1.80 -12.85
N GLU A 66 -8.85 1.14 -13.19
CA GLU A 66 -10.03 1.11 -12.32
C GLU A 66 -9.81 0.36 -10.99
N ALA A 67 -8.93 -0.64 -10.97
CA ALA A 67 -8.63 -1.42 -9.77
C ALA A 67 -7.13 -1.73 -9.68
N PRO A 68 -6.28 -0.77 -9.27
CA PRO A 68 -4.84 -0.98 -9.10
C PRO A 68 -4.54 -1.65 -7.74
N ASP A 69 -5.19 -2.79 -7.51
CA ASP A 69 -5.16 -3.49 -6.24
C ASP A 69 -4.00 -4.48 -6.19
N ILE A 70 -3.38 -4.59 -5.02
CA ILE A 70 -2.22 -5.44 -4.78
C ILE A 70 -2.39 -6.22 -3.48
N MET A 71 -1.64 -7.31 -3.36
CA MET A 71 -1.56 -8.09 -2.13
C MET A 71 -0.15 -8.09 -1.56
N VAL A 72 -0.07 -8.04 -0.24
CA VAL A 72 1.16 -8.07 0.56
C VAL A 72 1.05 -9.18 1.62
N LEU A 73 2.16 -9.57 2.24
CA LEU A 73 2.14 -10.50 3.36
C LEU A 73 1.63 -9.78 4.63
N ALA A 74 0.71 -10.43 5.33
CA ALA A 74 0.11 -9.91 6.57
C ALA A 74 1.08 -9.92 7.77
N HIS A 75 2.09 -10.80 7.75
CA HIS A 75 3.01 -11.06 8.87
C HIS A 75 2.30 -11.41 10.20
N GLU A 76 1.06 -11.90 10.11
CA GLU A 76 0.26 -12.40 11.23
C GLU A 76 0.15 -13.93 11.18
N ASP A 77 0.18 -14.58 12.34
CA ASP A 77 -0.15 -16.00 12.50
C ASP A 77 -1.69 -16.19 12.40
N SER A 78 -2.24 -15.95 11.21
CA SER A 78 -3.67 -16.13 10.92
C SER A 78 -3.92 -17.10 9.77
N ASP A 79 -5.15 -17.61 9.67
CA ASP A 79 -5.60 -18.47 8.56
C ASP A 79 -5.53 -17.78 7.17
N HIS A 80 -5.27 -16.48 7.13
CA HIS A 80 -5.18 -15.70 5.90
C HIS A 80 -3.87 -14.89 5.86
N PRO A 81 -2.86 -15.37 5.10
CA PRO A 81 -1.50 -14.84 5.20
C PRO A 81 -1.29 -13.52 4.43
N TYR A 82 -2.34 -12.91 3.90
CA TYR A 82 -2.26 -11.75 3.02
C TYR A 82 -3.09 -10.57 3.51
N TRP A 83 -2.58 -9.37 3.29
CA TRP A 83 -3.37 -8.14 3.29
C TRP A 83 -3.51 -7.60 1.87
N TYR A 84 -4.51 -6.76 1.68
CA TYR A 84 -4.85 -6.18 0.40
C TYR A 84 -4.86 -4.68 0.50
N THR A 85 -4.44 -4.02 -0.58
CA THR A 85 -4.43 -2.56 -0.61
C THR A 85 -4.56 -2.04 -2.03
N ARG A 86 -5.08 -0.82 -2.16
CA ARG A 86 -5.20 -0.11 -3.44
C ARG A 86 -4.07 0.89 -3.60
N VAL A 87 -3.38 0.85 -4.74
CA VAL A 87 -2.30 1.79 -5.03
C VAL A 87 -2.87 3.11 -5.56
N LEU A 88 -2.68 4.19 -4.80
CA LEU A 88 -3.11 5.55 -5.17
C LEU A 88 -2.05 6.30 -5.96
N GLY A 89 -0.78 5.97 -5.73
CA GLY A 89 0.33 6.60 -6.44
C GLY A 89 1.62 5.83 -6.33
N VAL A 90 2.42 5.91 -7.38
CA VAL A 90 3.80 5.41 -7.43
C VAL A 90 4.71 6.61 -7.44
N PHE A 91 5.69 6.63 -6.54
CA PHE A 91 6.60 7.75 -6.39
C PHE A 91 8.05 7.31 -6.27
N HIS A 92 8.95 8.22 -6.59
CA HIS A 92 10.34 8.10 -6.16
C HIS A 92 10.88 9.45 -5.70
N ALA A 93 11.93 9.40 -4.89
CA ALA A 93 12.69 10.56 -4.49
C ALA A 93 14.15 10.17 -4.28
N ASN A 94 15.06 11.15 -4.42
CA ASN A 94 16.45 10.98 -4.02
C ASN A 94 16.58 11.46 -2.57
N ILE A 95 17.07 10.59 -1.69
CA ILE A 95 17.08 10.80 -0.24
C ILE A 95 18.51 10.73 0.27
N CYS A 96 18.88 11.67 1.14
CA CYS A 96 20.10 11.60 1.95
C CYS A 96 19.72 11.36 3.41
N HIS A 97 20.45 10.49 4.10
CA HIS A 97 20.34 10.30 5.53
C HIS A 97 21.61 10.83 6.21
N SER A 98 21.47 11.90 7.00
CA SER A 98 22.59 12.55 7.70
C SER A 98 22.61 12.27 9.21
N GLY A 99 21.88 11.24 9.66
CA GLY A 99 21.78 10.87 11.06
C GLY A 99 22.97 10.01 11.53
N LEU A 100 23.10 9.87 12.85
CA LEU A 100 24.17 9.07 13.47
C LEU A 100 24.12 7.59 13.04
N ARG A 101 22.92 7.09 12.75
CA ARG A 101 22.66 5.73 12.27
C ARG A 101 22.74 5.60 10.75
N SER A 102 23.24 6.63 10.05
CA SER A 102 23.37 6.58 8.60
C SER A 102 24.35 5.51 8.17
N ARG A 103 23.89 4.62 7.30
CA ARG A 103 24.71 3.56 6.68
C ARG A 103 25.50 4.10 5.50
N ASP A 104 24.94 5.07 4.77
CA ASP A 104 25.54 5.72 3.62
C ASP A 104 25.00 7.16 3.47
N PRO A 105 25.87 8.18 3.51
CA PRO A 105 25.48 9.58 3.33
C PRO A 105 25.19 9.95 1.87
N SER A 106 25.48 9.07 0.91
CA SER A 106 25.26 9.32 -0.51
C SER A 106 23.76 9.44 -0.85
N PRO A 107 23.40 10.21 -1.89
CA PRO A 107 22.05 10.24 -2.44
C PRO A 107 21.53 8.84 -2.85
N GLN A 108 20.47 8.38 -2.20
CA GLN A 108 19.82 7.11 -2.51
C GLN A 108 18.50 7.32 -3.26
N HIS A 109 18.35 6.66 -4.40
CA HIS A 109 17.10 6.65 -5.15
C HIS A 109 16.13 5.66 -4.51
N ILE A 110 15.02 6.15 -3.95
CA ILE A 110 14.05 5.33 -3.23
C ILE A 110 12.67 5.44 -3.91
N GLU A 111 12.15 4.29 -4.35
CA GLU A 111 10.79 4.15 -4.89
C GLU A 111 9.82 3.71 -3.80
N PHE A 112 8.66 4.35 -3.68
CA PHE A 112 7.65 4.04 -2.66
C PHE A 112 6.24 4.20 -3.23
N LEU A 113 5.29 3.45 -2.69
CA LEU A 113 3.88 3.48 -3.07
C LEU A 113 3.10 4.25 -2.02
N PHE A 114 2.13 5.07 -2.44
CA PHE A 114 1.08 5.57 -1.55
C PHE A 114 -0.17 4.73 -1.76
N ILE A 115 -0.70 4.18 -0.67
CA ILE A 115 -1.71 3.13 -0.71
C ILE A 115 -2.89 3.41 0.22
N ARG A 116 -4.02 2.74 -0.04
CA ARG A 116 -5.21 2.71 0.82
C ARG A 116 -5.57 1.27 1.16
N TRP A 117 -5.55 0.93 2.44
CA TRP A 117 -5.76 -0.43 2.91
C TRP A 117 -7.20 -0.89 2.79
N PHE A 118 -7.36 -2.20 2.53
CA PHE A 118 -8.62 -2.88 2.71
C PHE A 118 -8.65 -3.60 4.07
N GLY A 119 -9.74 -3.43 4.81
CA GLY A 119 -10.11 -4.26 5.95
C GLY A 119 -10.80 -5.54 5.49
N ARG A 120 -10.68 -6.60 6.30
CA ARG A 120 -11.39 -7.87 6.05
C ARG A 120 -12.75 -7.83 6.71
N ASP A 121 -13.77 -8.29 5.99
CA ASP A 121 -15.05 -8.61 6.62
C ASP A 121 -14.92 -9.95 7.36
N LEU A 122 -14.90 -9.88 8.69
CA LEU A 122 -14.87 -11.04 9.58
C LEU A 122 -16.28 -11.47 10.04
N THR A 123 -17.32 -10.70 9.70
CA THR A 123 -18.69 -10.98 10.10
C THR A 123 -19.32 -12.07 9.25
N THR A 124 -18.92 -12.17 7.97
CA THR A 124 -19.39 -13.21 7.06
C THR A 124 -18.54 -14.48 7.17
N ARG A 125 -19.19 -15.64 7.28
CA ARG A 125 -18.49 -16.94 7.12
C ARG A 125 -17.94 -17.07 5.70
N THR A 126 -16.63 -17.25 5.59
CA THR A 126 -15.89 -17.37 4.31
C THR A 126 -15.16 -18.71 4.24
N GLY A 127 -14.66 -19.08 3.06
CA GLY A 127 -13.86 -20.28 2.84
C GLY A 127 -14.62 -21.45 2.21
N TRP A 128 -13.91 -22.56 2.03
CA TRP A 128 -14.37 -23.72 1.26
C TRP A 128 -15.70 -24.29 1.78
N ASN A 129 -15.82 -24.42 3.11
CA ASN A 129 -17.02 -24.95 3.76
C ASN A 129 -18.24 -24.04 3.58
N ALA A 130 -18.03 -22.72 3.57
CA ALA A 130 -19.08 -21.73 3.36
C ALA A 130 -19.39 -21.49 1.86
N ARG A 131 -18.55 -22.00 0.95
CA ARG A 131 -18.59 -21.74 -0.51
C ARG A 131 -18.65 -20.24 -0.84
N ARG A 132 -17.97 -19.42 -0.04
CA ARG A 132 -17.96 -17.96 -0.16
C ARG A 132 -16.52 -17.45 -0.20
N LEU A 133 -16.24 -16.56 -1.15
CA LEU A 133 -14.95 -15.89 -1.23
C LEU A 133 -14.74 -14.98 -0.03
N PRO A 134 -13.49 -14.81 0.45
CA PRO A 134 -13.14 -13.77 1.41
C PRO A 134 -13.62 -12.41 0.90
N ARG A 135 -14.21 -11.64 1.79
CA ARG A 135 -14.69 -10.28 1.50
C ARG A 135 -13.76 -9.28 2.15
N ILE A 136 -13.49 -8.22 1.41
CA ILE A 136 -12.61 -7.14 1.82
C ILE A 136 -13.29 -5.83 1.46
N GLY A 137 -13.06 -4.80 2.27
CA GLY A 137 -13.66 -3.48 2.13
C GLY A 137 -12.67 -2.39 2.47
N PHE A 138 -12.91 -1.16 2.01
CA PHE A 138 -12.01 -0.08 2.41
C PHE A 138 -12.13 0.19 3.90
N ILE A 139 -10.98 0.41 4.53
CA ILE A 139 -10.94 1.02 5.86
C ILE A 139 -11.43 2.46 5.72
N ASP A 140 -12.19 2.93 6.70
CA ASP A 140 -12.66 4.32 6.76
C ASP A 140 -11.45 5.27 6.71
N ALA A 141 -11.53 6.30 5.87
CA ALA A 141 -10.45 7.26 5.70
C ALA A 141 -10.08 8.02 6.98
N ASP A 142 -11.02 8.14 7.92
CA ASP A 142 -10.80 8.78 9.22
C ASP A 142 -10.11 7.84 10.23
N GLU A 143 -10.02 6.53 9.95
CA GLU A 143 -9.31 5.58 10.81
C GLU A 143 -7.78 5.70 10.66
N PRO A 144 -7.03 5.66 11.78
CA PRO A 144 -5.58 5.64 11.74
C PRO A 144 -5.10 4.38 11.03
N GLY A 145 -4.27 4.56 10.00
CA GLY A 145 -3.73 3.46 9.21
C GLY A 145 -4.54 3.12 7.96
N ALA A 146 -5.60 3.87 7.61
CA ALA A 146 -6.31 3.69 6.34
C ALA A 146 -5.42 3.96 5.11
N PHE A 147 -4.49 4.91 5.24
CA PHE A 147 -3.49 5.25 4.23
C PHE A 147 -2.09 5.02 4.78
N ALA A 148 -1.19 4.54 3.92
CA ALA A 148 0.20 4.30 4.31
C ALA A 148 1.15 4.44 3.11
N PHE A 149 2.45 4.40 3.41
CA PHE A 149 3.48 4.21 2.40
C PHE A 149 3.98 2.76 2.42
N LEU A 150 4.22 2.20 1.23
CA LEU A 150 4.65 0.82 1.07
C LEU A 150 5.90 0.72 0.18
N ASP A 151 6.85 -0.14 0.58
CA ASP A 151 7.96 -0.53 -0.29
C ASP A 151 7.43 -1.46 -1.39
N PRO A 152 7.63 -1.13 -2.69
CA PRO A 152 7.30 -2.03 -3.79
C PRO A 152 7.82 -3.47 -3.63
N ARG A 153 8.90 -3.68 -2.86
CA ARG A 153 9.48 -5.01 -2.58
C ARG A 153 8.60 -5.89 -1.69
N HIS A 154 7.70 -5.31 -0.89
CA HIS A 154 6.76 -6.08 -0.07
C HIS A 154 5.53 -6.54 -0.85
N VAL A 155 5.37 -6.07 -2.09
CA VAL A 155 4.24 -6.46 -2.95
C VAL A 155 4.46 -7.86 -3.48
N VAL A 156 3.55 -8.76 -3.17
CA VAL A 156 3.59 -10.14 -3.65
C VAL A 156 3.07 -10.21 -5.09
N ARG A 157 1.92 -9.57 -5.35
CA ARG A 157 1.27 -9.62 -6.67
C ARG A 157 0.22 -8.53 -6.85
N ALA A 158 -0.09 -8.22 -8.12
CA ALA A 158 -1.32 -7.52 -8.45
C ALA A 158 -2.53 -8.46 -8.28
N ILE A 159 -3.67 -7.90 -7.87
CA ILE A 159 -4.92 -8.65 -7.73
C ILE A 159 -6.06 -7.95 -8.45
N HIS A 160 -7.11 -8.73 -8.72
CA HIS A 160 -8.36 -8.20 -9.25
C HIS A 160 -9.45 -8.37 -8.21
N THR A 161 -9.88 -7.26 -7.61
CA THR A 161 -11.04 -7.24 -6.72
C THR A 161 -12.32 -7.25 -7.54
N ILE A 162 -13.30 -8.05 -7.10
CA ILE A 162 -14.61 -8.14 -7.76
C ILE A 162 -15.61 -7.37 -6.91
N PRO A 163 -16.20 -6.27 -7.41
CA PRO A 163 -17.21 -5.53 -6.69
C PRO A 163 -18.41 -6.40 -6.31
N ALA A 164 -18.92 -6.21 -5.09
CA ALA A 164 -20.12 -6.87 -4.64
C ALA A 164 -21.37 -6.11 -5.13
N PHE A 165 -21.64 -6.15 -6.44
CA PHE A 165 -22.67 -5.34 -7.11
C PHE A 165 -24.05 -5.35 -6.45
N ALA A 166 -24.42 -6.45 -5.79
CA ALA A 166 -25.70 -6.58 -5.08
C ALA A 166 -25.86 -5.64 -3.88
N HIS A 167 -24.76 -5.07 -3.36
CA HIS A 167 -24.76 -4.22 -2.17
C HIS A 167 -24.68 -2.71 -2.51
N GLY A 168 -24.59 -2.35 -3.79
CA GLY A 168 -24.56 -0.96 -4.23
C GLY A 168 -23.21 -0.27 -4.04
N ARG A 169 -23.24 1.06 -3.96
CA ARG A 169 -22.08 1.93 -3.80
C ARG A 169 -22.29 2.89 -2.62
N THR A 170 -21.20 3.35 -2.01
CA THR A 170 -21.18 4.22 -0.83
C THR A 170 -20.04 5.24 -0.93
N ASP A 171 -20.30 6.48 -0.54
CA ASP A 171 -19.29 7.55 -0.39
C ASP A 171 -18.79 7.70 1.06
N GLU A 172 -19.37 6.94 2.00
CA GLU A 172 -19.19 7.11 3.45
C GLU A 172 -17.72 6.95 3.89
N TYR A 173 -17.01 5.97 3.32
CA TYR A 173 -15.64 5.65 3.75
C TYR A 173 -14.57 6.64 3.29
N LEU A 174 -14.88 7.55 2.35
CA LEU A 174 -13.91 8.55 1.86
C LEU A 174 -14.61 9.75 1.23
N ARG A 175 -14.45 10.92 1.84
CA ARG A 175 -14.94 12.17 1.25
C ARG A 175 -14.22 12.48 -0.08
N PRO A 176 -14.82 13.32 -0.96
CA PRO A 176 -14.17 13.76 -2.19
C PRO A 176 -12.73 14.22 -1.95
N SER A 177 -11.77 13.56 -2.60
CA SER A 177 -10.33 13.76 -2.33
C SER A 177 -9.45 13.30 -3.49
N ILE A 178 -8.17 13.64 -3.45
CA ILE A 178 -7.18 13.19 -4.45
C ILE A 178 -6.94 11.67 -4.46
N ALA A 179 -7.42 10.96 -3.44
CA ALA A 179 -7.35 9.52 -3.35
C ALA A 179 -8.49 8.83 -4.12
N ARG A 180 -9.54 9.57 -4.51
CA ARG A 180 -10.63 9.07 -5.36
C ARG A 180 -10.17 8.96 -6.81
N HIS A 181 -10.54 7.87 -7.48
CA HIS A 181 -10.33 7.78 -8.91
C HIS A 181 -11.40 8.62 -9.63
N PRO A 182 -11.06 9.46 -10.64
CA PRO A 182 -12.02 10.35 -11.29
C PRO A 182 -13.22 9.66 -11.96
N ARG A 183 -13.11 8.35 -12.22
CA ARG A 183 -14.20 7.53 -12.80
C ARG A 183 -15.09 6.86 -11.77
N GLU A 184 -14.74 6.91 -10.50
CA GLU A 184 -15.52 6.32 -9.41
C GLU A 184 -16.64 7.26 -8.91
N CYS A 185 -16.73 8.48 -9.46
CA CYS A 185 -17.76 9.48 -9.10
C CYS A 185 -17.86 9.70 -7.58
N ASP A 186 -16.72 9.64 -6.87
CA ASP A 186 -16.61 9.75 -5.42
C ASP A 186 -17.32 8.64 -4.61
N GLU A 187 -17.60 7.47 -5.22
CA GLU A 187 -18.22 6.32 -4.56
C GLU A 187 -17.33 5.06 -4.58
N ASP A 188 -17.30 4.32 -3.48
CA ASP A 188 -16.73 2.97 -3.37
C ASP A 188 -17.85 1.92 -3.53
N CYS A 189 -17.54 0.72 -4.03
CA CYS A 189 -18.52 -0.37 -3.98
C CYS A 189 -18.69 -0.85 -2.53
N VAL A 190 -19.93 -1.07 -2.10
CA VAL A 190 -20.19 -1.57 -0.75
C VAL A 190 -19.68 -3.01 -0.67
N THR A 191 -18.84 -3.24 0.33
CA THR A 191 -18.28 -4.54 0.66
C THR A 191 -18.85 -4.93 2.01
N SER A 192 -19.92 -5.73 1.99
CA SER A 192 -20.56 -6.23 3.23
C SER A 192 -19.86 -7.47 3.75
#